data_AF-A0A0Q9JWG3-F1
#
_entry.id   AF-A0A0Q9JWG3-F1
#
_cell.length_a   1.000
_cell.length_b   1.000
_cell.length_c   1.000
_cell.angle_alpha   90.00
_cell.angle_beta   90.00
_cell.angle_gamma   90.00
#
_symmetry.space_group_name_H-M   'P 1'
#
loop_
_entity.id
_entity.type
_entity.pdbx_description
1 polymer ?
#
loop_
_entity_poly.entity_id
_entity_poly.type
_entity_poly.pdbx_seq_one_letter_code
_entity_poly.pdbx_strand_id
1 'polypeptide(L)'
;MLDDLLQAVGPEWMQLELDTYWIAKSGLDPVQMLKRYAGLVKAIHLKDMSADGEMAEVGRGVLDWPSILTAARAAGVCNYFIELDNADELDPARPITGLTGGMQYIQCICRCEALHAPANGHIIQAE
;
A
#
# COMPACT_ATOMS: atom_id res chain seq x y z
N MET A 1 -11.35 -17.14 -5.75
CA MET A 1 -10.46 -16.82 -6.88
C MET A 1 -9.01 -16.74 -6.45
N LEU A 2 -8.58 -15.78 -5.62
CA LEU A 2 -7.17 -15.70 -5.18
C LEU A 2 -6.74 -16.92 -4.36
N ASP A 3 -7.59 -17.39 -3.45
CA ASP A 3 -7.31 -18.59 -2.65
C ASP A 3 -7.21 -19.85 -3.51
N ASP A 4 -8.02 -19.95 -4.58
CA ASP A 4 -7.98 -21.08 -5.50
C ASP A 4 -6.68 -21.11 -6.30
N LEU A 5 -6.18 -19.93 -6.71
CA LEU A 5 -4.88 -19.78 -7.36
C LEU A 5 -3.74 -20.16 -6.41
N LEU A 6 -3.79 -19.68 -5.16
CA LEU A 6 -2.82 -20.05 -4.11
C LEU A 6 -2.79 -21.56 -3.89
N GLN A 7 -3.96 -22.20 -3.83
CA GLN A 7 -4.07 -23.65 -3.67
C GLN A 7 -3.53 -24.41 -4.87
N ALA A 8 -3.74 -23.91 -6.09
CA ALA A 8 -3.30 -24.56 -7.31
C ALA A 8 -1.79 -24.43 -7.57
N VAL A 9 -1.21 -23.27 -7.26
CA VAL A 9 0.21 -22.95 -7.54
C VAL A 9 1.12 -23.37 -6.39
N GLY A 10 0.66 -23.24 -5.15
CA GLY A 10 1.46 -23.43 -3.94
C GLY A 10 2.15 -22.15 -3.48
N PRO A 11 2.25 -21.92 -2.15
CA PRO A 11 2.82 -20.71 -1.57
C PRO A 11 4.32 -20.52 -1.83
N GLU A 12 5.02 -21.58 -2.21
CA GLU A 12 6.45 -21.53 -2.51
C GLU A 12 6.75 -20.94 -3.91
N TRP A 13 5.77 -20.99 -4.82
CA TRP A 13 5.91 -20.52 -6.21
C TRP A 13 5.17 -19.21 -6.47
N MET A 14 4.42 -18.70 -5.49
CA MET A 14 3.57 -17.53 -5.64
C MET A 14 3.82 -16.51 -4.54
N GLN A 15 4.05 -15.27 -4.95
CA GLN A 15 4.11 -14.11 -4.07
C GLN A 15 3.02 -13.13 -4.49
N LEU A 16 2.60 -12.30 -3.55
CA LEU A 16 1.51 -11.36 -3.77
C LEU A 16 2.01 -9.93 -3.71
N GLU A 17 1.42 -9.12 -4.59
CA GLU A 17 1.42 -7.68 -4.55
C GLU A 17 -0.03 -7.23 -4.34
N LEU A 18 -0.28 -6.47 -3.27
CA LEU A 18 -1.64 -6.03 -2.94
C LEU A 18 -1.80 -4.53 -3.20
N ASP A 19 -2.95 -4.16 -3.75
CA ASP A 19 -3.32 -2.77 -3.99
C ASP A 19 -4.33 -2.31 -2.92
N THR A 20 -3.97 -1.30 -2.13
CA THR A 20 -4.78 -0.85 -1.00
C THR A 20 -6.09 -0.20 -1.43
N TYR A 21 -6.09 0.53 -2.56
CA TYR A 21 -7.30 1.18 -3.06
C TYR A 21 -8.30 0.15 -3.55
N TRP A 22 -7.89 -0.80 -4.39
CA TRP A 22 -8.82 -1.79 -4.94
C TRP A 22 -9.39 -2.72 -3.88
N ILE A 23 -8.60 -3.05 -2.84
CA ILE A 23 -9.11 -3.76 -1.67
C ILE A 23 -10.20 -2.92 -0.97
N ALA A 24 -9.91 -1.66 -0.65
CA ALA A 24 -10.86 -0.78 0.03
C ALA A 24 -12.13 -0.53 -0.80
N LYS A 25 -11.99 -0.28 -2.11
CA LYS A 25 -13.09 -0.06 -3.06
C LYS A 25 -14.01 -1.27 -3.15
N SER A 26 -13.49 -2.49 -2.93
CA SER A 26 -14.28 -3.72 -2.84
C SER A 26 -15.04 -3.91 -1.52
N GLY A 27 -14.86 -3.00 -0.55
CA GLY A 27 -15.43 -3.07 0.80
C GLY A 27 -14.64 -3.96 1.78
N LEU A 28 -13.45 -4.40 1.39
CA LEU A 28 -12.55 -5.18 2.23
C LEU A 28 -11.56 -4.28 2.98
N ASP A 29 -11.06 -4.74 4.13
CA ASP A 29 -10.05 -4.04 4.92
C ASP A 29 -8.63 -4.46 4.50
N PRO A 30 -7.79 -3.53 3.99
CA PRO A 30 -6.40 -3.82 3.65
C PRO A 30 -5.59 -4.43 4.80
N VAL A 31 -5.84 -4.02 6.05
CA VAL A 31 -5.16 -4.58 7.23
C VAL A 31 -5.50 -6.05 7.41
N GLN A 32 -6.76 -6.44 7.22
CA GLN A 32 -7.17 -7.85 7.31
C GLN A 32 -6.60 -8.67 6.16
N MET A 33 -6.55 -8.11 4.96
CA MET A 33 -5.96 -8.79 3.79
C MET A 33 -4.46 -9.03 3.97
N LEU A 34 -3.72 -8.05 4.50
CA LEU A 34 -2.30 -8.20 4.83
C LEU A 34 -2.07 -9.29 5.89
N LYS A 35 -2.91 -9.33 6.93
CA LYS A 35 -2.85 -10.39 7.95
C LYS A 35 -3.17 -11.76 7.38
N ARG A 36 -4.20 -11.84 6.52
CA ARG A 36 -4.66 -13.09 5.90
C ARG A 36 -3.58 -13.72 5.02
N TYR A 37 -2.83 -12.91 4.30
CA TYR A 37 -1.78 -13.37 3.37
C TYR A 37 -0.36 -13.11 3.90
N ALA A 38 -0.20 -13.01 5.22
CA ALA A 38 1.10 -12.79 5.84
C ALA A 38 2.13 -13.86 5.39
N GLY A 39 3.34 -13.41 5.08
CA GLY A 39 4.42 -14.22 4.53
C GLY A 39 4.42 -14.31 3.00
N LEU A 40 3.28 -14.14 2.34
CA LEU A 40 3.13 -14.21 0.88
C LEU A 40 3.18 -12.84 0.20
N VAL A 41 2.71 -11.79 0.88
CA VAL A 41 2.75 -10.42 0.35
C VAL A 41 4.18 -9.88 0.43
N LYS A 42 4.80 -9.60 -0.72
CA LYS A 42 6.15 -9.01 -0.79
C LYS A 42 6.16 -7.54 -1.17
N ALA A 43 5.11 -7.11 -1.85
CA ALA A 43 4.94 -5.74 -2.31
C ALA A 43 3.52 -5.23 -2.04
N ILE A 44 3.36 -3.92 -1.90
CA ILE A 44 2.04 -3.28 -1.91
C ILE A 44 2.07 -1.98 -2.70
N HIS A 45 0.98 -1.72 -3.43
CA HIS A 45 0.68 -0.41 -3.99
C HIS A 45 -0.07 0.40 -2.92
N LEU A 46 0.54 1.49 -2.52
CA LEU A 46 0.02 2.52 -1.64
C LEU A 46 -0.83 3.47 -2.50
N LYS A 47 -2.12 3.16 -2.60
CA LYS A 47 -3.14 4.00 -3.22
C LYS A 47 -4.22 4.36 -2.20
N ASP A 48 -4.56 5.63 -2.11
CA ASP A 48 -5.54 6.12 -1.16
C ASP A 48 -6.92 6.30 -1.81
N MET A 49 -7.93 6.42 -0.97
CA MET A 49 -9.32 6.55 -1.39
C MET A 49 -9.94 7.76 -0.71
N SER A 50 -10.65 8.60 -1.45
CA SER A 50 -11.45 9.70 -0.90
C SER A 50 -12.70 9.16 -0.18
N ALA A 51 -13.37 10.03 0.58
CA ALA A 51 -14.61 9.66 1.26
C ALA A 51 -15.74 9.24 0.31
N ASP A 52 -15.70 9.74 -0.94
CA ASP A 52 -16.66 9.40 -1.99
C ASP A 52 -16.27 8.12 -2.75
N GLY A 53 -15.16 7.48 -2.36
CA GLY A 53 -14.67 6.24 -2.94
C GLY A 53 -13.80 6.42 -4.17
N GLU A 54 -13.43 7.64 -4.53
CA GLU A 54 -12.56 7.92 -5.68
C GLU A 54 -11.08 7.86 -5.28
N MET A 55 -10.18 7.76 -6.25
CA MET A 55 -8.75 7.72 -5.95
C MET A 55 -8.28 9.07 -5.39
N ALA A 56 -7.40 9.02 -4.39
CA ALA A 56 -6.82 10.20 -3.76
C ALA A 56 -5.30 10.08 -3.65
N GLU A 57 -4.62 11.23 -3.60
CA GLU A 57 -3.22 11.28 -3.20
C GLU A 57 -3.03 10.62 -1.83
N VAL A 58 -1.98 9.81 -1.70
CA VAL A 58 -1.63 9.16 -0.42
C VAL A 58 -1.48 10.19 0.70
N GLY A 59 -2.27 10.04 1.76
CA GLY A 59 -2.32 10.96 2.90
C GLY A 59 -3.38 12.06 2.78
N ARG A 60 -4.12 12.12 1.66
CA ARG A 60 -5.30 12.98 1.50
C ARG A 60 -6.63 12.21 1.45
N GLY A 61 -6.58 10.88 1.46
CA GLY A 61 -7.77 10.03 1.51
C GLY A 61 -8.15 9.63 2.93
N VAL A 62 -8.86 8.51 3.03
CA VAL A 62 -9.48 7.99 4.27
C VAL A 62 -8.84 6.71 4.78
N LEU A 63 -7.84 6.17 4.08
CA LEU A 63 -7.18 4.94 4.54
C LEU A 63 -6.28 5.19 5.75
N ASP A 64 -6.32 4.29 6.73
CA ASP A 64 -5.50 4.34 7.95
C ASP A 64 -4.08 3.85 7.67
N TRP A 65 -3.25 4.73 7.12
CA TRP A 65 -1.87 4.41 6.73
C TRP A 65 -0.99 3.89 7.89
N PRO A 66 -1.00 4.46 9.12
CA PRO A 66 -0.27 3.88 10.24
C PRO A 66 -0.60 2.40 10.50
N SER A 67 -1.90 2.06 10.52
CA SER A 67 -2.34 0.67 10.71
C SER A 67 -1.96 -0.23 9.54
N ILE A 68 -2.11 0.25 8.30
CA ILE A 68 -1.75 -0.50 7.08
C ILE A 68 -0.25 -0.79 7.04
N LEU A 69 0.59 0.22 7.27
CA LEU A 69 2.05 0.06 7.26
C LEU A 69 2.52 -0.87 8.38
N THR A 70 1.91 -0.79 9.56
CA THR A 70 2.18 -1.72 10.67
C THR A 70 1.82 -3.16 10.29
N ALA A 71 0.65 -3.37 9.68
CA ALA A 71 0.23 -4.69 9.21
C ALA A 71 1.12 -5.21 8.08
N ALA A 72 1.52 -4.35 7.14
CA ALA A 72 2.40 -4.72 6.03
C ALA A 72 3.78 -5.20 6.52
N ARG A 73 4.38 -4.47 7.46
CA ARG A 73 5.64 -4.91 8.09
C ARG A 73 5.47 -6.23 8.83
N ALA A 74 4.40 -6.39 9.60
CA ALA A 74 4.12 -7.65 10.30
C ALA A 74 3.88 -8.82 9.34
N ALA A 75 3.32 -8.56 8.15
CA ALA A 75 3.12 -9.52 7.08
C ALA A 75 4.41 -9.87 6.31
N GLY A 76 5.50 -9.12 6.52
CA GLY A 76 6.79 -9.34 5.85
C GLY A 76 6.93 -8.65 4.49
N VAL A 77 6.16 -7.57 4.25
CA VAL A 77 6.26 -6.75 3.03
C VAL A 77 7.57 -5.97 3.02
N CYS A 78 8.30 -6.03 1.90
CA CYS A 78 9.58 -5.35 1.73
C CYS A 78 9.56 -4.23 0.69
N ASN A 79 8.63 -4.26 -0.26
CA ASN A 79 8.51 -3.27 -1.34
C ASN A 79 7.20 -2.46 -1.19
N TYR A 80 7.30 -1.15 -1.34
CA TYR A 80 6.18 -0.22 -1.22
C TYR A 80 6.19 0.73 -2.41
N PHE A 81 5.11 0.78 -3.17
CA PHE A 81 4.98 1.60 -4.38
C PHE A 81 3.88 2.63 -4.18
N ILE A 82 4.18 3.91 -4.32
CA ILE A 82 3.19 4.98 -4.26
C ILE A 82 2.69 5.22 -5.66
N GLU A 83 1.38 5.09 -5.83
CA GLU A 83 0.74 5.19 -7.14
C GLU A 83 -0.49 6.08 -7.08
N LEU A 84 -0.83 6.63 -8.23
CA LEU A 84 -2.01 7.45 -8.46
C LEU A 84 -2.43 7.27 -9.93
N ASP A 85 -3.30 6.31 -10.20
CA ASP A 85 -3.68 5.88 -11.57
C ASP A 85 -4.27 7.02 -12.40
N ASN A 86 -4.93 7.99 -11.75
CA ASN A 86 -5.58 9.15 -12.39
C ASN A 86 -4.82 10.46 -12.14
N ALA A 87 -3.49 10.41 -11.93
CA ALA A 87 -2.66 11.58 -11.67
C ALA A 87 -2.82 12.67 -12.75
N ASP A 88 -2.89 12.27 -14.02
CA ASP A 88 -3.06 13.17 -15.16
C ASP A 88 -4.43 13.87 -15.19
N GLU A 89 -5.43 13.29 -14.53
CA GLU A 89 -6.77 13.90 -14.43
C GLU A 89 -6.84 14.88 -13.24
N LEU A 90 -6.16 14.56 -12.14
CA LEU A 90 -6.15 15.35 -10.91
C LEU A 90 -5.28 16.61 -11.02
N ASP A 91 -4.09 16.49 -11.59
CA ASP A 91 -3.20 17.62 -11.89
C ASP A 91 -2.48 17.39 -13.24
N PRO A 92 -3.16 17.64 -14.37
CA PRO A 92 -2.59 17.44 -15.70
C PRO A 92 -1.29 18.24 -15.93
N ALA A 93 -1.10 19.34 -15.21
CA ALA A 93 0.08 20.18 -15.35
C ALA A 93 1.28 19.61 -14.60
N ARG A 94 1.04 18.85 -13.52
CA ARG A 94 2.11 18.35 -12.62
C ARG A 94 1.75 17.00 -11.98
N PRO A 95 1.52 15.93 -12.76
CA PRO A 95 1.03 14.64 -12.25
C PRO A 95 1.95 14.00 -11.19
N ILE A 96 3.25 14.27 -11.25
CA ILE A 96 4.24 13.76 -10.28
C ILE A 96 4.13 14.43 -8.89
N THR A 97 3.47 15.58 -8.78
CA THR A 97 3.40 16.33 -7.51
C THR A 97 2.64 15.55 -6.43
N GLY A 98 1.52 14.91 -6.81
CA GLY A 98 0.74 14.08 -5.90
C GLY A 98 1.53 12.87 -5.38
N LEU A 99 2.27 12.20 -6.26
CA LEU A 99 3.16 11.08 -5.91
C LEU A 99 4.27 11.53 -4.94
N THR A 100 4.87 12.69 -5.19
CA THR A 100 5.91 13.26 -4.33
C THR A 100 5.37 13.59 -2.94
N GLY A 101 4.16 14.17 -2.86
CA GLY A 101 3.47 14.46 -1.60
C GLY A 101 3.18 13.18 -0.81
N GLY A 102 2.64 12.16 -1.47
CA GLY A 102 2.41 10.85 -0.88
C GLY A 102 3.68 10.21 -0.32
N MET A 103 4.79 10.29 -1.07
CA MET A 103 6.09 9.77 -0.62
C MET A 103 6.59 10.46 0.64
N GLN A 104 6.50 11.78 0.71
CA GLN A 104 6.88 12.53 1.90
C GLN A 104 6.00 12.16 3.11
N TYR A 105 4.69 11.98 2.89
CA TYR A 105 3.76 11.57 3.92
C TYR A 105 4.10 10.19 4.51
N ILE A 106 4.30 9.17 3.67
CA ILE A 106 4.66 7.81 4.12
C ILE A 106 6.03 7.80 4.80
N GLN A 107 7.02 8.52 4.26
CA GLN A 107 8.33 8.66 4.91
C GLN A 107 8.23 9.32 6.29
N CYS A 108 7.30 10.25 6.49
CA CYS A 108 7.06 10.87 7.79
C CYS A 108 6.56 9.82 8.81
N ILE A 109 5.57 9.01 8.44
CA ILE A 109 5.04 7.94 9.30
C ILE A 109 6.15 6.95 9.66
N CYS A 110 6.85 6.41 8.66
CA CYS A 110 7.92 5.42 8.87
C CYS A 110 9.05 5.97 9.76
N ARG A 111 9.39 7.25 9.64
CA ARG A 111 10.42 7.89 10.47
C ARG A 111 9.97 8.06 11.91
N CYS A 112 8.70 8.43 12.15
CA CYS A 112 8.14 8.52 13.49
C CYS A 112 8.14 7.15 14.18
N GLU A 113 7.88 6.08 13.44
CA GLU A 113 7.88 4.71 13.98
C GLU A 113 9.30 4.15 14.16
N ALA A 114 10.25 4.45 13.26
CA ALA A 114 11.65 4.05 13.38
C ALA A 114 12.38 4.70 14.57
N LEU A 115 11.89 5.85 15.07
CA LEU A 115 12.31 6.38 16.37
C LEU A 115 11.97 5.43 17.55
N HIS A 116 11.08 4.46 17.32
CA HIS A 116 10.55 3.55 18.34
C HIS A 116 10.84 2.05 18.07
N ALA A 117 11.50 1.66 16.96
CA ALA A 117 11.83 0.27 16.62
C ALA A 117 13.05 0.14 15.65
N PRO A 118 13.82 -0.98 15.65
CA PRO A 118 14.99 -1.15 14.79
C PRO A 118 14.60 -1.30 13.29
N ALA A 119 15.39 -0.66 12.43
CA ALA A 119 15.14 -0.56 10.99
C ALA A 119 15.34 -1.89 10.25
N ASN A 120 14.29 -2.40 9.63
CA ASN A 120 14.40 -3.38 8.54
C ASN A 120 14.44 -2.61 7.21
N GLY A 121 15.31 -3.03 6.29
CA GLY A 121 15.48 -2.37 4.99
C GLY A 121 14.21 -2.48 4.14
N HIS A 122 13.44 -1.40 4.09
CA HIS A 122 12.25 -1.27 3.26
C HIS A 122 12.56 -0.28 2.12
N ILE A 123 12.13 -0.62 0.91
CA ILE A 123 12.29 0.24 -0.27
C ILE A 123 10.92 0.86 -0.56
N ILE A 124 10.86 2.20 -0.57
CA ILE A 124 9.67 2.98 -0.95
C ILE A 124 9.97 3.66 -2.28
N GLN A 125 9.15 3.41 -3.29
CA GLN A 125 9.26 3.93 -4.65
C GLN A 125 7.94 4.61 -5.06
N ALA A 126 7.98 5.43 -6.11
CA ALA A 126 6.80 5.96 -6.77
C ALA A 126 6.76 5.41 -8.20
N GLU A 127 5.60 4.95 -8.64
CA GLU A 127 5.36 4.39 -9.98
C GLU A 127 4.31 5.18 -10.75
#